data_AF-A0A317SL79-F1
#
_entry.id   AF-A0A317SL79-F1
#
_cell.length_a   1.000
_cell.length_b   1.000
_cell.length_c   1.000
_cell.angle_alpha   90.00
_cell.angle_beta   90.00
_cell.angle_gamma   90.00
#
_symmetry.space_group_name_H-M   'P 1'
#
loop_
_entity.id
_entity.type
_entity.pdbx_description
1 polymer ?
#
loop_
_entity_poly.entity_id
_entity_poly.type
_entity_poly.pdbx_seq_one_letter_code
_entity_poly.pdbx_strand_id
1 'polypeptide(L)'
;EVGADLWFWFSLLVTMGDMYTSYLHGIAEVMVDEDLGPETIANWELLGDKERFKSGRSERGTRISLTYRDVLKVVKVGGGFLRK
;
A
#
# COMPACT_ATOMS: atom_id res chain seq x y z
N GLU A 1 25.81 -8.90 0.80
CA GLU A 1 25.59 -7.58 0.17
C GLU A 1 24.09 -7.32 0.13
N VAL A 2 23.61 -6.30 0.85
CA VAL A 2 22.22 -5.81 0.74
C VAL A 2 22.30 -4.55 -0.13
N GLY A 3 22.61 -4.74 -1.41
CA GLY A 3 22.95 -3.68 -2.35
C GLY A 3 21.92 -3.59 -3.46
N ALA A 4 21.48 -2.37 -3.76
CA ALA A 4 20.62 -1.97 -4.89
C ALA A 4 19.10 -2.25 -4.80
N ASP A 5 18.62 -3.35 -4.20
CA ASP A 5 17.17 -3.69 -4.28
C ASP A 5 16.23 -2.81 -3.43
N LEU A 6 16.78 -2.10 -2.43
CA LEU A 6 16.00 -1.26 -1.51
C LEU A 6 15.63 0.13 -2.07
N TRP A 7 16.18 0.54 -3.21
CA TRP A 7 16.09 1.93 -3.68
C TRP A 7 14.91 2.24 -4.61
N PHE A 8 14.12 1.24 -5.04
CA PHE A 8 13.15 1.41 -6.12
C PHE A 8 11.66 1.45 -5.71
N TRP A 9 11.32 1.57 -4.42
CA TRP A 9 9.92 1.41 -3.97
C TRP A 9 9.41 2.46 -2.99
N PHE A 10 9.92 3.71 -3.06
CA PHE A 10 9.44 4.79 -2.19
C PHE A 10 8.14 5.42 -2.70
N SER A 11 7.03 4.70 -2.58
CA SER A 11 5.69 5.28 -2.68
C SER A 11 5.05 5.44 -1.31
N LEU A 12 4.28 6.51 -1.13
CA LEU A 12 3.45 6.74 0.05
C LEU A 12 1.98 6.61 -0.35
N LEU A 13 1.32 5.56 0.14
CA LEU A 13 -0.13 5.40 0.02
C LEU A 13 -0.80 6.03 1.25
N VAL A 14 -1.67 7.01 1.01
CA VAL A 14 -2.46 7.66 2.05
C VAL A 14 -3.93 7.32 1.84
N THR A 15 -4.51 6.53 2.74
CA THR A 15 -5.94 6.21 2.74
C THR A 15 -6.67 7.13 3.72
N MET A 16 -7.72 7.81 3.24
CA MET A 16 -8.55 8.75 4.01
C MET A 16 -10.02 8.61 3.63
N GLY A 17 -10.92 9.13 4.47
CA GLY A 17 -12.36 9.15 4.18
C GLY A 17 -12.90 7.77 3.82
N ASP A 18 -13.70 7.70 2.76
CA ASP A 18 -14.36 6.47 2.32
C ASP A 18 -13.37 5.36 1.97
N MET A 19 -12.23 5.68 1.36
CA MET A 19 -11.18 4.70 1.03
C MET A 19 -10.65 3.99 2.28
N TYR A 20 -10.66 4.66 3.43
CA TYR A 20 -10.24 4.06 4.70
C TYR A 20 -11.37 3.32 5.42
N THR A 21 -12.62 3.79 5.32
CA THR A 21 -13.73 3.30 6.15
C THR A 21 -14.68 2.33 5.45
N SER A 22 -14.82 2.45 4.13
CA SER A 22 -15.90 1.83 3.36
C SER A 22 -15.41 0.82 2.32
N TYR A 23 -14.10 0.78 2.04
CA TYR A 23 -13.50 -0.14 1.08
C TYR A 23 -12.50 -1.07 1.76
N LEU A 24 -12.47 -2.32 1.29
CA LEU A 24 -11.43 -3.27 1.63
C LEU A 24 -10.31 -3.19 0.58
N HIS A 25 -9.09 -2.98 1.04
CA HIS A 25 -7.89 -3.03 0.22
C HIS A 25 -7.06 -4.25 0.62
N GLY A 26 -6.39 -4.86 -0.35
CA GLY A 26 -5.57 -6.04 -0.15
C GLY A 26 -4.53 -6.18 -1.24
N ILE A 27 -3.57 -7.09 -1.02
CA ILE A 27 -2.56 -7.45 -2.00
C ILE A 27 -2.84 -8.90 -2.39
N ALA A 28 -3.18 -9.13 -3.66
CA ALA A 28 -3.44 -10.49 -4.16
C ALA A 28 -2.20 -11.38 -3.99
N GLU A 29 -2.38 -12.64 -3.59
CA GLU A 29 -1.30 -13.61 -3.40
C GLU A 29 -0.85 -14.20 -4.74
N VAL A 30 -0.14 -13.40 -5.53
CA VAL A 30 0.43 -13.78 -6.84
C VAL A 30 1.92 -13.44 -6.89
N MET A 31 2.67 -14.17 -7.72
CA MET A 31 4.12 -13.99 -7.87
C MET A 31 4.51 -13.00 -8.96
N VAL A 32 3.60 -12.72 -9.90
CA VAL A 32 3.84 -11.86 -11.05
C VAL A 32 2.68 -10.88 -11.20
N ASP A 33 3.01 -9.60 -11.33
CA ASP A 33 2.08 -8.58 -11.79
C ASP A 33 2.07 -8.57 -13.32
N GLU A 34 0.89 -8.61 -13.92
CA GLU A 34 0.68 -8.65 -15.37
C GLU A 34 -0.06 -7.40 -15.84
N ASP A 35 -0.18 -7.23 -17.16
CA ASP A 35 -0.82 -6.07 -17.81
C ASP A 35 -0.17 -4.74 -17.39
N LEU A 36 1.15 -4.74 -17.21
CA LEU A 36 1.91 -3.56 -16.81
C LEU A 36 2.28 -2.70 -18.02
N GLY A 37 1.86 -1.43 -18.03
CA GLY A 37 2.18 -0.51 -19.11
C GLY A 37 1.83 0.94 -18.78
N PRO A 38 1.97 1.86 -19.76
CA PRO A 38 1.69 3.28 -19.57
C PRO A 38 0.27 3.58 -19.08
N GLU A 39 -0.71 2.76 -19.46
CA GLU A 39 -2.13 2.94 -19.11
C GLU A 39 -2.47 2.42 -17.71
N THR A 40 -1.70 1.47 -17.18
CA THR A 40 -2.02 0.74 -15.94
C THR A 40 -1.09 1.09 -14.78
N ILE A 41 0.13 1.55 -15.07
CA ILE A 41 1.06 2.03 -14.05
C ILE A 41 0.90 3.54 -13.87
N ALA A 42 0.53 3.93 -12.65
CA ALA A 42 0.50 5.34 -12.27
C ALA A 42 1.90 5.98 -12.37
N ASN A 43 1.94 7.24 -12.82
CA ASN A 43 3.18 8.02 -12.97
C ASN A 43 4.22 7.39 -13.90
N TRP A 44 3.78 6.68 -14.96
CA TRP A 44 4.65 6.01 -15.92
C TRP A 44 5.82 6.87 -16.42
N GLU A 45 5.57 8.15 -16.72
CA GLU A 45 6.59 9.05 -17.23
C GLU A 45 7.70 9.37 -16.22
N LEU A 46 7.48 9.14 -14.93
CA LEU A 46 8.43 9.39 -13.85
C LEU A 46 9.18 8.12 -13.41
N LEU A 47 8.95 6.97 -14.05
CA LEU A 47 9.68 5.75 -13.75
C LEU A 47 11.17 5.90 -14.11
N GLY A 48 12.04 5.56 -13.15
CA GLY A 48 13.49 5.60 -13.35
C GLY A 48 14.00 4.55 -14.36
N ASP A 49 13.29 3.42 -14.48
CA ASP A 49 13.56 2.38 -15.48
C ASP A 49 12.25 1.81 -16.04
N LYS A 50 11.84 2.32 -17.21
CA LYS A 50 10.66 1.84 -17.95
C LYS A 50 10.92 0.51 -18.68
N GLU A 51 12.18 0.17 -18.97
CA GLU A 51 12.53 -1.06 -19.71
C GLU A 51 12.11 -2.31 -18.92
N ARG A 52 12.24 -2.25 -17.59
CA ARG A 52 11.82 -3.31 -16.67
C ARG A 52 10.36 -3.76 -16.87
N PHE A 53 9.49 -2.88 -17.33
CA PHE A 53 8.05 -3.15 -17.47
C PHE A 53 7.60 -3.37 -18.91
N LYS A 54 8.49 -3.28 -19.90
CA LYS A 54 8.13 -3.43 -21.33
C LYS A 54 7.54 -4.78 -21.70
N SER A 55 7.88 -5.83 -20.96
CA SER A 55 7.33 -7.17 -21.17
C SER A 55 5.85 -7.28 -20.77
N GLY A 56 5.27 -6.23 -20.18
CA GLY A 56 3.93 -6.28 -19.61
C GLY A 56 3.87 -6.99 -18.26
N ARG A 57 5.01 -7.37 -17.69
CA ARG A 57 5.10 -8.25 -16.52
C ARG A 57 6.19 -7.81 -15.55
N SER A 58 5.98 -8.03 -14.26
CA SER A 58 7.03 -7.89 -13.24
C SER A 58 6.91 -8.99 -12.20
N GLU A 59 8.01 -9.71 -11.99
CA GLU A 59 8.12 -10.66 -10.88
C GLU A 59 8.23 -9.91 -9.55
N ARG A 60 7.49 -10.37 -8.55
CA ARG A 60 7.49 -9.78 -7.21
C ARG A 60 8.67 -10.32 -6.41
N GLY A 61 9.43 -9.39 -5.84
CA GLY A 61 10.44 -9.68 -4.81
C GLY A 61 9.88 -9.42 -3.41
N THR A 62 10.75 -9.58 -2.41
CA THR A 62 10.43 -9.20 -1.03
C THR A 62 10.14 -7.70 -0.95
N ARG A 63 8.91 -7.35 -0.55
CA ARG A 63 8.49 -5.97 -0.32
C ARG A 63 8.26 -5.73 1.17
N ILE A 64 8.89 -4.69 1.70
CA ILE A 64 8.66 -4.22 3.07
C ILE A 64 7.77 -2.98 3.01
N SER A 65 6.74 -2.93 3.85
CA SER A 65 5.87 -1.76 3.96
C SER A 65 5.74 -1.32 5.41
N LEU A 66 5.74 -0.01 5.63
CA LEU A 66 5.49 0.60 6.93
C LEU A 66 4.09 1.22 6.90
N THR A 67 3.20 0.73 7.77
CA THR A 67 1.86 1.30 7.93
C THR A 67 1.81 2.10 9.22
N TYR A 68 1.48 3.38 9.11
CA TYR A 68 1.26 4.26 10.26
C TYR A 68 -0.23 4.60 10.35
N ARG A 69 -0.79 4.51 11.56
CA ARG A 69 -2.15 4.97 11.85
C ARG A 69 -2.22 5.52 13.26
N ASP A 70 -3.03 6.55 13.44
CA ASP A 70 -3.45 6.97 14.77
C ASP A 70 -4.61 6.08 15.23
N VAL A 71 -4.57 5.62 16.48
CA VAL A 71 -5.60 4.76 17.07
C VAL A 71 -6.37 5.58 18.08
N LEU A 72 -7.62 5.89 17.76
CA LEU A 72 -8.50 6.64 18.65
C LEU A 72 -8.67 5.89 19.98
N LYS A 73 -8.32 6.58 21.08
CA LYS A 73 -8.52 6.07 22.42
C LYS A 73 -10.02 6.07 22.74
N VAL A 74 -10.65 4.91 22.70
CA VAL A 74 -12.06 4.78 23.10
C VAL A 74 -12.17 4.80 24.63
N VAL A 75 -12.96 5.73 25.16
CA VAL A 75 -13.32 5.73 26.58
C VAL A 75 -14.37 4.63 26.77
N LYS A 76 -14.11 3.62 27.61
CA LYS A 76 -15.14 2.67 28.01
C LYS A 76 -16.21 3.42 28.80
N VAL A 77 -17.35 3.73 28.16
CA VAL A 77 -18.56 4.10 28.90
C VAL A 77 -19.13 2.81 29.48
N GLY A 78 -18.76 2.50 30.71
CA GLY A 78 -19.16 1.29 31.41
C GLY A 78 -18.67 1.26 32.84
N GLY A 79 -19.29 2.05 33.70
CA GLY A 79 -19.06 2.01 35.15
C GLY A 79 -19.62 3.21 35.91
N GLY A 80 -20.92 3.51 35.78
CA GLY A 80 -21.51 4.56 36.62
C GLY A 80 -22.86 5.13 36.16
N PHE A 81 -23.80 4.30 35.71
CA PHE A 81 -25.22 4.67 35.77
C PHE A 81 -25.79 4.10 37.08
N LEU A 82 -25.53 4.80 38.18
CA LEU A 82 -26.21 4.59 39.46
C LEU A 82 -26.97 5.87 39.79
N ARG A 83 -28.28 5.77 39.56
CA ARG A 83 -29.32 6.72 39.93
C ARG A 83 -29.26 6.99 41.44
N LYS A 84 -29.29 8.27 41.83
CA LYS A 84 -29.77 8.71 43.14
C LYS A 84 -30.87 9.72 42.91
#